data_AF-A0A969Y2G6-F1
#
_entry.id   AF-A0A969Y2G6-F1
#
_cell.length_a   1.000
_cell.length_b   1.000
_cell.length_c   1.000
_cell.angle_alpha   90.00
_cell.angle_beta   90.00
_cell.angle_gamma   90.00
#
_symmetry.space_group_name_H-M   'P 1'
#
loop_
_entity.id
_entity.type
_entity.pdbx_description
1 polymer ?
#
loop_
_entity_poly.entity_id
_entity_poly.type
_entity_poly.pdbx_seq_one_letter_code
_entity_poly.pdbx_strand_id
1 'polypeptide(L)'
;MRQYILTPAMGKRMIGKALARHPAIQAVLTHGTLAIIAGTTNGYVAEEILNDLGQGGPFSRKGFRRGTVLPPAAPPGSAATEFPGDVILVDGTWRKGLSIFDVVDDLRTGDIVLKGANALNVRARQAALYIGHPQAGTAGATIGLVAGRRVRMIVPVGLEKRVDQPILDIVARVNAPGSHGPGMLALPGEA
;
A
#
# COMPACT_ATOMS: atom_id res chain seq x y z
N MET A 1 6.53 -27.90 21.00
CA MET A 1 6.25 -26.65 20.26
C MET A 1 6.96 -26.75 18.91
N ARG A 2 6.27 -26.51 17.78
CA ARG A 2 6.92 -26.48 16.46
C ARG A 2 7.20 -25.03 16.07
N GLN A 3 8.40 -24.73 15.60
CA GLN A 3 8.79 -23.42 15.10
C GLN A 3 8.74 -23.41 13.58
N TYR A 4 8.13 -22.36 13.01
CA TYR A 4 8.08 -22.14 11.56
C TYR A 4 8.79 -20.83 11.24
N ILE A 5 9.64 -20.85 10.22
CA ILE A 5 10.35 -19.66 9.73
C ILE A 5 9.64 -19.18 8.48
N LEU A 6 9.22 -17.92 8.50
CA LEU A 6 8.51 -17.30 7.38
C LEU A 6 9.45 -16.35 6.64
N THR A 7 9.58 -16.55 5.33
CA THR A 7 10.24 -15.57 4.48
C THR A 7 9.37 -14.32 4.35
N PRO A 8 9.93 -13.16 4.00
CA PRO A 8 9.12 -11.97 3.71
C PRO A 8 8.03 -12.21 2.65
N ALA A 9 8.31 -13.03 1.63
CA ALA A 9 7.31 -13.39 0.62
C ALA A 9 6.15 -14.22 1.21
N MET A 10 6.45 -15.17 2.10
CA MET A 10 5.43 -15.94 2.83
C MET A 10 4.61 -15.03 3.76
N GLY A 11 5.26 -14.09 4.45
CA GLY A 11 4.60 -13.09 5.28
C GLY A 11 3.62 -12.22 4.47
N LYS A 12 4.04 -11.70 3.33
CA LYS A 12 3.18 -10.93 2.42
C LYS A 12 2.01 -11.75 1.89
N ARG A 13 2.22 -13.04 1.59
CA ARG A 13 1.15 -13.97 1.20
C ARG A 13 0.11 -14.14 2.31
N MET A 14 0.55 -14.29 3.57
CA MET A 14 -0.38 -14.37 4.71
C MET A 14 -1.17 -13.08 4.90
N ILE A 15 -0.53 -11.91 4.77
CA ILE A 15 -1.21 -10.61 4.79
C ILE A 15 -2.28 -10.55 3.68
N GLY A 16 -1.94 -10.99 2.46
CA GLY A 16 -2.88 -11.09 1.35
C GLY A 16 -4.11 -11.92 1.69
N LYS A 17 -3.91 -13.15 2.17
CA LYS A 17 -4.99 -14.07 2.57
C LYS A 17 -5.85 -13.50 3.71
N ALA A 18 -5.22 -12.88 4.70
CA ALA A 18 -5.92 -12.28 5.83
C ALA A 18 -6.80 -11.11 5.37
N LEU A 19 -6.29 -10.23 4.50
CA LEU A 19 -7.05 -9.09 3.99
C LEU A 19 -8.15 -9.50 3.02
N ALA A 20 -7.95 -10.54 2.21
CA ALA A 20 -9.01 -11.10 1.39
C ALA A 20 -10.21 -11.56 2.24
N ARG A 21 -10.01 -11.99 3.49
CA ARG A 21 -11.07 -12.38 4.41
C ARG A 21 -11.43 -11.32 5.46
N HIS A 22 -10.84 -10.14 5.38
CA HIS A 22 -11.08 -9.08 6.36
C HIS A 22 -12.52 -8.55 6.24
N PRO A 23 -13.29 -8.44 7.35
CA PRO A 23 -14.71 -8.08 7.28
C PRO A 23 -15.00 -6.77 6.54
N ALA A 24 -14.18 -5.74 6.75
CA ALA A 24 -14.35 -4.46 6.05
C ALA A 24 -14.07 -4.56 4.54
N ILE A 25 -13.15 -5.45 4.14
CA ILE A 25 -12.85 -5.69 2.72
C ILE A 25 -14.02 -6.43 2.09
N GLN A 26 -14.54 -7.47 2.74
CA GLN A 26 -15.72 -8.18 2.27
C GLN A 26 -16.94 -7.27 2.15
N ALA A 27 -17.15 -6.37 3.10
CA ALA A 27 -18.24 -5.39 3.06
C ALA A 27 -18.11 -4.42 1.87
N VAL A 28 -16.95 -3.77 1.70
CA VAL A 28 -16.77 -2.78 0.62
C VAL A 28 -16.82 -3.40 -0.78
N LEU A 29 -16.49 -4.69 -0.91
CA LEU A 29 -16.63 -5.42 -2.17
C LEU A 29 -18.09 -5.65 -2.57
N THR A 30 -19.05 -5.56 -1.66
CA THR A 30 -20.48 -5.65 -1.99
C THR A 30 -21.07 -4.30 -2.38
N HIS A 31 -20.66 -3.24 -1.68
CA HIS A 31 -21.09 -1.88 -1.96
C HIS A 31 -20.00 -0.88 -1.58
N GLY A 32 -19.43 -0.20 -2.58
CA GLY A 32 -18.39 0.80 -2.42
C GLY A 32 -17.16 0.56 -3.28
N THR A 33 -16.11 1.32 -2.99
CA THR A 33 -14.84 1.28 -3.71
C THR A 33 -13.70 0.79 -2.84
N LEU A 34 -13.00 -0.25 -3.32
CA LEU A 34 -11.72 -0.68 -2.78
C LEU A 34 -10.60 -0.28 -3.74
N ALA A 35 -9.76 0.66 -3.30
CA ALA A 35 -8.58 1.09 -4.04
C ALA A 35 -7.32 0.45 -3.45
N ILE A 36 -6.72 -0.51 -4.17
CA ILE A 36 -5.48 -1.17 -3.79
C ILE A 36 -4.32 -0.51 -4.54
N ILE A 37 -3.60 0.36 -3.86
CA ILE A 37 -2.50 1.12 -4.46
C ILE A 37 -1.29 0.20 -4.64
N ALA A 38 -0.64 0.31 -5.79
CA ALA A 38 0.45 -0.57 -6.15
C ALA A 38 1.63 -0.55 -5.17
N GLY A 39 2.13 -1.74 -4.88
CA GLY A 39 3.19 -1.99 -3.92
C GLY A 39 3.42 -3.48 -3.75
N THR A 40 4.64 -3.90 -3.40
CA THR A 40 4.98 -5.33 -3.41
C THR A 40 4.14 -6.18 -2.46
N THR A 41 3.74 -5.66 -1.30
CA THR A 41 2.82 -6.36 -0.37
C THR A 41 1.39 -6.29 -0.88
N ASN A 42 0.94 -5.11 -1.31
CA ASN A 42 -0.39 -4.89 -1.86
C ASN A 42 -0.66 -5.75 -3.10
N GLY A 43 0.37 -6.11 -3.88
CA GLY A 43 0.23 -7.06 -4.98
C GLY A 43 -0.22 -8.45 -4.55
N TYR A 44 0.21 -8.93 -3.37
CA TYR A 44 -0.32 -10.19 -2.81
C TYR A 44 -1.79 -10.02 -2.42
N VAL A 45 -2.15 -8.88 -1.84
CA VAL A 45 -3.55 -8.59 -1.45
C VAL A 45 -4.46 -8.53 -2.68
N ALA A 46 -4.04 -7.78 -3.71
CA ALA A 46 -4.76 -7.68 -4.98
C ALA A 46 -4.92 -9.04 -5.66
N GLU A 47 -3.86 -9.85 -5.71
CA GLU A 47 -3.93 -11.19 -6.31
C GLU A 47 -4.93 -12.09 -5.58
N GLU A 48 -4.92 -12.13 -4.24
CA GLU A 48 -5.85 -12.96 -3.46
C GLU A 48 -7.31 -12.50 -3.65
N ILE A 49 -7.57 -11.19 -3.56
CA ILE A 49 -8.94 -10.65 -3.73
C ILE A 49 -9.45 -10.87 -5.15
N LEU A 50 -8.64 -10.59 -6.18
CA LEU A 50 -9.06 -10.78 -7.57
C LEU A 50 -9.29 -12.25 -7.90
N ASN A 51 -8.50 -13.17 -7.34
CA ASN A 51 -8.73 -14.61 -7.49
C ASN A 51 -10.05 -15.04 -6.84
N ASP A 52 -10.34 -14.58 -5.61
CA ASP A 52 -11.60 -14.87 -4.91
C ASP A 52 -12.82 -14.35 -5.70
N LEU A 53 -12.66 -13.26 -6.45
CA LEU A 53 -13.70 -12.67 -7.31
C LEU A 53 -13.74 -13.27 -8.73
N GLY A 54 -12.89 -14.24 -9.06
CA GLY A 54 -12.81 -14.83 -10.42
C GLY A 54 -12.23 -13.88 -11.48
N GLN A 55 -11.57 -12.80 -11.08
CA GLN A 55 -11.04 -11.72 -11.93
C GLN A 55 -9.50 -11.71 -12.00
N GLY A 56 -8.82 -12.68 -11.40
CA GLY A 56 -7.37 -12.70 -11.24
C GLY A 56 -6.55 -13.01 -12.50
N GLY A 57 -7.13 -13.65 -13.52
CA GLY A 57 -6.41 -14.10 -14.72
C GLY A 57 -5.55 -13.02 -15.41
N PRO A 58 -6.07 -11.79 -15.62
CA PRO A 58 -5.32 -10.69 -16.22
C PRO A 58 -4.34 -9.98 -15.27
N PHE A 59 -4.36 -10.28 -13.97
CA PHE A 59 -3.53 -9.58 -12.99
C PHE A 59 -2.14 -10.21 -12.87
N SER A 60 -1.12 -9.36 -12.80
CA SER A 60 0.25 -9.78 -12.51
C SER A 60 0.83 -8.92 -11.39
N ARG A 61 1.42 -9.57 -10.39
CA ARG A 61 2.20 -8.89 -9.36
C ARG A 61 3.50 -8.29 -9.90
N LYS A 62 4.00 -8.78 -11.04
CA LYS A 62 5.18 -8.20 -11.70
C LYS A 62 4.81 -6.80 -12.19
N GLY A 63 5.61 -5.79 -11.82
CA GLY A 63 5.33 -4.39 -12.17
C GLY A 63 4.29 -3.69 -11.29
N PHE A 64 3.54 -4.41 -10.44
CA PHE A 64 2.57 -3.82 -9.49
C PHE A 64 3.25 -3.18 -8.28
N ARG A 65 4.06 -2.15 -8.53
CA ARG A 65 4.79 -1.37 -7.53
C ARG A 65 5.02 0.05 -8.04
N ARG A 66 5.08 1.01 -7.11
CA ARG A 66 5.44 2.40 -7.40
C ARG A 66 6.70 2.77 -6.63
N GLY A 67 7.64 3.40 -7.33
CA GLY A 67 8.94 3.78 -6.77
C GLY A 67 9.81 2.56 -6.46
N THR A 68 11.09 2.63 -6.83
CA THR A 68 12.07 1.62 -6.45
C THR A 68 13.28 2.34 -5.88
N VAL A 69 13.68 1.98 -4.66
CA VAL A 69 14.98 2.40 -4.11
C VAL A 69 16.00 1.40 -4.63
N LEU A 70 16.94 1.89 -5.43
CA LEU A 70 18.03 1.12 -6.00
C LEU A 70 19.35 1.43 -5.26
N PRO A 71 20.29 0.48 -5.18
CA PRO A 71 21.62 0.78 -4.68
C PRO A 71 22.31 1.81 -5.59
N PRO A 72 23.24 2.63 -5.08
CA PRO A 72 23.89 3.69 -5.86
C PRO A 72 24.55 3.21 -7.17
N ALA A 73 25.02 1.96 -7.21
CA ALA A 73 25.68 1.37 -8.36
C ALA A 73 24.71 0.81 -9.43
N ALA A 74 23.39 0.83 -9.19
CA ALA A 74 22.44 0.29 -10.14
C ALA A 74 22.27 1.21 -11.36
N PRO A 75 22.24 0.65 -12.59
CA PRO A 75 21.97 1.44 -13.78
C PRO A 75 20.59 2.12 -13.72
N PRO A 76 20.44 3.33 -14.28
CA PRO A 76 19.13 3.95 -14.48
C PRO A 76 18.18 3.01 -15.22
N GLY A 77 16.94 2.89 -14.75
CA GLY A 77 15.93 2.03 -15.39
C GLY A 77 16.08 0.52 -15.10
N SER A 78 17.05 0.08 -14.30
CA SER A 78 17.24 -1.33 -13.94
C SER A 78 16.04 -1.99 -13.22
N ALA A 79 15.13 -1.19 -12.65
CA ALA A 79 13.87 -1.65 -12.07
C ALA A 79 12.62 -1.23 -12.86
N ALA A 80 12.79 -0.65 -14.05
CA ALA A 80 11.69 -0.24 -14.91
C ALA A 80 10.87 -1.47 -15.30
N THR A 81 9.59 -1.41 -14.99
CA THR A 81 8.61 -2.41 -15.38
C THR A 81 7.36 -1.63 -15.70
N GLU A 82 6.63 -2.04 -16.73
CA GLU A 82 5.36 -1.41 -17.06
C GLU A 82 4.44 -1.43 -15.83
N PHE A 83 3.88 -0.26 -15.51
CA PHE A 83 2.97 -0.09 -14.39
C PHE A 83 1.53 -0.18 -14.92
N PRO A 84 0.78 -1.25 -14.60
CA PRO A 84 -0.52 -1.52 -15.23
C PRO A 84 -1.69 -0.71 -14.64
N GLY A 85 -1.41 0.26 -13.75
CA GLY A 85 -2.42 0.91 -12.91
C GLY A 85 -2.51 0.30 -11.51
N ASP A 86 -3.32 0.92 -10.66
CA ASP A 86 -3.70 0.38 -9.36
C ASP A 86 -4.85 -0.62 -9.55
N VAL A 87 -5.19 -1.40 -8.51
CA VAL A 87 -6.39 -2.25 -8.56
C VAL A 87 -7.54 -1.50 -7.92
N ILE A 88 -8.47 -1.03 -8.75
CA ILE A 88 -9.68 -0.33 -8.33
C ILE A 88 -10.88 -1.26 -8.51
N LEU A 89 -11.54 -1.61 -7.42
CA LEU A 89 -12.73 -2.45 -7.40
C LEU A 89 -13.93 -1.59 -6.99
N VAL A 90 -14.95 -1.52 -7.85
CA VAL A 90 -16.22 -0.84 -7.56
C VAL A 90 -17.30 -1.90 -7.50
N ASP A 91 -17.95 -2.04 -6.35
CA ASP A 91 -18.95 -3.09 -6.08
C ASP A 91 -18.42 -4.48 -6.51
N GLY A 92 -17.16 -4.76 -6.18
CA GLY A 92 -16.49 -6.03 -6.47
C GLY A 92 -16.02 -6.19 -7.93
N THR A 93 -16.27 -5.22 -8.81
CA THR A 93 -15.88 -5.29 -10.22
C THR A 93 -14.59 -4.51 -10.48
N TRP A 94 -13.59 -5.18 -11.07
CA TRP A 94 -12.29 -4.57 -11.35
C TRP A 94 -12.36 -3.60 -12.52
N ARG A 95 -12.15 -2.32 -12.23
CA ARG A 95 -11.97 -1.24 -13.21
C ARG A 95 -10.49 -1.12 -13.59
N LYS A 96 -10.11 -1.84 -14.65
CA LYS A 96 -8.73 -1.94 -15.13
C LYS A 96 -8.21 -0.62 -15.70
N GLY A 97 -6.89 -0.44 -15.67
CA GLY A 97 -6.20 0.72 -16.24
C GLY A 97 -6.33 2.01 -15.41
N LEU A 98 -7.08 1.98 -14.31
CA LEU A 98 -7.23 3.12 -13.41
C LEU A 98 -6.12 3.16 -12.37
N SER A 99 -5.89 4.35 -11.83
CA SER A 99 -5.07 4.61 -10.67
C SER A 99 -5.88 5.29 -9.58
N ILE A 100 -5.29 5.40 -8.38
CA ILE A 100 -5.89 6.17 -7.29
C ILE A 100 -6.22 7.61 -7.71
N PHE A 101 -5.44 8.22 -8.61
CA PHE A 101 -5.66 9.60 -9.04
C PHE A 101 -6.90 9.77 -9.90
N ASP A 102 -7.34 8.71 -10.59
CA ASP A 102 -8.51 8.73 -11.45
C ASP A 102 -9.82 8.63 -10.65
N VAL A 103 -9.76 8.16 -9.41
CA VAL A 103 -10.93 7.91 -8.55
C VAL A 103 -10.91 8.66 -7.23
N VAL A 104 -9.82 9.38 -6.92
CA VAL A 104 -9.61 10.08 -5.65
C VAL A 104 -10.80 10.98 -5.30
N ASP A 105 -11.36 11.67 -6.29
CA ASP A 105 -12.45 12.63 -6.09
C ASP A 105 -13.83 11.98 -5.93
N ASP A 106 -13.96 10.69 -6.21
CA ASP A 106 -15.21 9.94 -6.03
C ASP A 106 -15.24 9.13 -4.73
N LEU A 107 -14.07 8.91 -4.12
CA LEU A 107 -13.97 8.16 -2.86
C LEU A 107 -14.69 8.90 -1.72
N ARG A 108 -15.48 8.15 -0.96
CA ARG A 108 -16.38 8.64 0.09
C ARG A 108 -16.31 7.78 1.35
N THR A 109 -16.97 8.24 2.42
CA THR A 109 -17.10 7.46 3.66
C THR A 109 -17.67 6.07 3.36
N GLY A 110 -17.03 5.03 3.91
CA GLY A 110 -17.37 3.62 3.63
C GLY A 110 -16.40 2.96 2.65
N ASP A 111 -15.74 3.74 1.79
CA ASP A 111 -14.72 3.22 0.88
C ASP A 111 -13.40 2.93 1.61
N ILE A 112 -12.55 2.11 0.99
CA ILE A 112 -11.29 1.65 1.56
C ILE A 112 -10.13 1.87 0.60
N VAL A 113 -9.03 2.40 1.13
CA VAL A 113 -7.75 2.48 0.44
C VAL A 113 -6.74 1.56 1.11
N LEU A 114 -6.07 0.71 0.33
CA LEU A 114 -4.92 -0.07 0.77
C LEU A 114 -3.64 0.58 0.30
N LYS A 115 -2.77 0.94 1.23
CA LYS A 115 -1.46 1.53 0.92
C LYS A 115 -0.36 0.89 1.76
N GLY A 116 0.60 0.23 1.11
CA GLY A 116 1.76 -0.33 1.81
C GLY A 116 2.73 0.74 2.34
N ALA A 117 3.61 0.32 3.24
CA ALA A 117 4.57 1.17 3.97
C ALA A 117 6.03 0.68 3.86
N ASN A 118 6.96 1.52 4.31
CA ASN A 118 8.41 1.27 4.36
C ASN A 118 8.96 1.15 5.78
N ALA A 119 8.25 1.63 6.78
CA ALA A 119 8.57 1.50 8.20
C ALA A 119 7.31 1.12 8.98
N LEU A 120 7.46 0.23 9.97
CA LEU A 120 6.41 -0.22 10.87
C LEU A 120 6.95 -0.22 12.30
N ASN A 121 6.39 0.61 13.17
CA ASN A 121 6.56 0.44 14.61
C ASN A 121 5.45 -0.47 15.13
N VAL A 122 5.79 -1.72 15.42
CA VAL A 122 4.82 -2.76 15.80
C VAL A 122 4.15 -2.43 17.13
N ARG A 123 4.92 -1.91 18.11
CA ARG A 123 4.40 -1.59 19.45
C ARG A 123 3.39 -0.45 19.39
N ALA A 124 3.70 0.60 18.63
CA ALA A 124 2.83 1.76 18.47
C ALA A 124 1.72 1.54 17.42
N ARG A 125 1.80 0.45 16.63
CA ARG A 125 0.92 0.18 15.47
C ARG A 125 0.89 1.35 14.48
N GLN A 126 2.05 1.92 14.22
CA GLN A 126 2.22 3.06 13.33
C GLN A 126 3.10 2.68 12.15
N ALA A 127 2.79 3.22 10.98
CA ALA A 127 3.56 2.96 9.77
C ALA A 127 3.89 4.26 9.03
N ALA A 128 4.97 4.23 8.26
CA ALA A 128 5.37 5.32 7.41
C ALA A 128 5.91 4.84 6.06
N LEU A 129 5.80 5.71 5.07
CA LEU A 129 6.10 5.43 3.67
C LEU A 129 7.11 6.46 3.14
N TYR A 130 8.01 6.03 2.27
CA TYR A 130 8.89 6.94 1.55
C TYR A 130 8.14 7.77 0.51
N ILE A 131 8.55 9.03 0.37
CA ILE A 131 8.00 10.02 -0.54
C ILE A 131 9.08 10.46 -1.53
N GLY A 132 8.90 10.09 -2.79
CA GLY A 132 9.78 10.54 -3.88
C GLY A 132 9.23 11.69 -4.71
N HIS A 133 7.95 12.05 -4.54
CA HIS A 133 7.30 13.12 -5.32
C HIS A 133 7.20 14.41 -4.48
N PRO A 134 7.48 15.61 -5.03
CA PRO A 134 7.44 16.87 -4.28
C PRO A 134 6.11 17.15 -3.58
N GLN A 135 4.99 16.67 -4.14
CA GLN A 135 3.65 16.81 -3.57
C GLN A 135 3.16 15.54 -2.84
N ALA A 136 4.07 14.76 -2.24
CA ALA A 136 3.76 13.51 -1.53
C ALA A 136 3.14 12.35 -2.37
N GLY A 137 2.85 12.57 -3.65
CA GLY A 137 2.40 11.54 -4.58
C GLY A 137 1.12 10.86 -4.11
N THR A 138 1.04 9.52 -4.25
CA THR A 138 -0.15 8.76 -3.82
C THR A 138 -0.45 8.88 -2.32
N ALA A 139 0.55 9.14 -1.48
CA ALA A 139 0.34 9.35 -0.05
C ALA A 139 -0.35 10.69 0.22
N GLY A 140 0.07 11.76 -0.46
CA GLY A 140 -0.59 13.07 -0.38
C GLY A 140 -2.04 13.00 -0.83
N ALA A 141 -2.29 12.37 -1.98
CA ALA A 141 -3.65 12.17 -2.50
C ALA A 141 -4.56 11.40 -1.53
N THR A 142 -4.02 10.42 -0.81
CA THR A 142 -4.84 9.56 0.07
C THR A 142 -5.03 10.11 1.48
N ILE A 143 -4.08 10.88 2.03
CA ILE A 143 -4.23 11.47 3.36
C ILE A 143 -5.40 12.46 3.41
N GLY A 144 -5.57 13.28 2.38
CA GLY A 144 -6.72 14.19 2.26
C GLY A 144 -8.06 13.45 2.29
N LEU A 145 -8.13 12.27 1.67
CA LEU A 145 -9.32 11.43 1.69
C LEU A 145 -9.62 10.84 3.07
N VAL A 146 -8.59 10.33 3.74
CA VAL A 146 -8.76 9.76 5.08
C VAL A 146 -9.22 10.84 6.06
N ALA A 147 -8.53 11.98 6.07
CA ALA A 147 -8.81 13.06 7.02
C ALA A 147 -10.11 13.83 6.69
N GLY A 148 -10.30 14.19 5.42
CA GLY A 148 -11.42 15.05 4.99
C GLY A 148 -12.71 14.30 4.68
N ARG A 149 -12.61 13.08 4.12
CA ARG A 149 -13.77 12.31 3.64
C ARG A 149 -14.04 11.04 4.46
N ARG A 150 -13.23 10.79 5.49
CA ARG A 150 -13.35 9.62 6.39
C ARG A 150 -13.30 8.29 5.62
N VAL A 151 -12.52 8.26 4.54
CA VAL A 151 -12.18 7.01 3.83
C VAL A 151 -11.28 6.19 4.74
N ARG A 152 -11.54 4.88 4.87
CA ARG A 152 -10.71 4.03 5.72
C ARG A 152 -9.41 3.69 4.99
N MET A 153 -8.28 3.84 5.69
CA MET A 153 -6.99 3.36 5.20
C MET A 153 -6.55 2.14 6.01
N ILE A 154 -6.26 1.05 5.31
CA ILE A 154 -5.55 -0.12 5.86
C ILE A 154 -4.16 -0.13 5.24
N VAL A 155 -3.15 -0.45 6.04
CA VAL A 155 -1.74 -0.41 5.66
C VAL A 155 -1.14 -1.82 5.66
N PRO A 156 -1.18 -2.56 4.54
CA PRO A 156 -0.59 -3.88 4.49
C PRO A 156 0.95 -3.77 4.55
N VAL A 157 1.54 -4.16 5.67
CA VAL A 157 2.99 -4.08 5.89
C VAL A 157 3.51 -5.29 6.65
N GLY A 158 4.63 -5.84 6.18
CA GLY A 158 5.26 -6.99 6.81
C GLY A 158 6.30 -6.61 7.86
N LEU A 159 6.61 -7.57 8.75
CA LEU A 159 7.56 -7.38 9.85
C LEU A 159 8.99 -7.11 9.38
N GLU A 160 9.32 -7.39 8.11
CA GLU A 160 10.61 -7.00 7.52
C GLU A 160 10.81 -5.48 7.44
N LYS A 161 9.75 -4.70 7.64
CA LYS A 161 9.79 -3.23 7.69
C LYS A 161 9.81 -2.69 9.12
N ARG A 162 10.00 -3.55 10.12
CA ARG A 162 9.98 -3.16 11.53
C ARG A 162 11.08 -2.13 11.85
N VAL A 163 10.69 -1.11 12.61
CA VAL A 163 11.58 -0.15 13.26
C VAL A 163 11.21 -0.06 14.75
N ASP A 164 12.19 0.25 15.59
CA ASP A 164 11.96 0.33 17.04
C ASP A 164 11.70 1.77 17.51
N GLN A 165 12.18 2.77 16.75
CA GLN A 165 11.99 4.18 17.04
C GLN A 165 10.55 4.64 16.74
N PRO A 166 10.04 5.66 17.45
CA PRO A 166 8.76 6.29 17.11
C PRO A 166 8.73 6.77 15.65
N ILE A 167 7.62 6.52 14.96
CA ILE A 167 7.50 6.87 13.54
C ILE A 167 7.68 8.37 13.29
N LEU A 168 7.13 9.22 14.16
CA LEU A 168 7.23 10.67 14.01
C LEU A 168 8.68 11.17 14.17
N ASP A 169 9.48 10.54 15.03
CA ASP A 169 10.89 10.89 15.19
C ASP A 169 11.69 10.54 13.92
N ILE A 170 11.41 9.38 13.32
CA ILE A 170 12.02 8.97 12.05
C ILE A 170 11.63 9.95 10.94
N VAL A 171 10.33 10.27 10.83
CA VAL A 171 9.81 11.22 9.84
C VAL A 171 10.46 12.59 9.99
N ALA A 172 10.55 13.12 11.22
CA ALA A 172 11.18 14.41 11.48
C ALA A 172 12.66 14.44 11.07
N ARG A 173 13.40 13.35 11.34
CA ARG A 173 14.81 13.23 10.95
C ARG A 173 14.99 13.11 9.44
N VAL A 174 14.22 12.27 8.78
CA VAL A 174 14.30 12.05 7.32
C VAL A 174 13.92 13.32 6.56
N ASN A 175 12.96 14.09 7.07
CA ASN A 175 12.49 15.32 6.43
C ASN A 175 13.20 16.58 6.93
N ALA A 176 14.24 16.47 7.77
CA ALA A 176 14.92 17.64 8.31
C ALA A 176 15.49 18.52 7.17
N PRO A 177 15.41 19.87 7.26
CA PRO A 177 16.00 20.75 6.27
C PRO A 177 17.48 20.41 6.01
N GLY A 178 17.86 20.31 4.74
CA GLY A 178 19.21 19.90 4.34
C GLY A 178 19.42 18.39 4.20
N SER A 179 18.40 17.56 4.47
CA SER A 179 18.46 16.12 4.17
C SER A 179 18.36 15.87 2.66
N HIS A 180 18.97 14.77 2.20
CA HIS A 180 18.93 14.33 0.80
C HIS A 180 18.25 12.97 0.67
N GLY A 181 17.64 12.71 -0.50
CA GLY A 181 16.94 11.46 -0.79
C GLY A 181 15.42 11.57 -0.64
N PRO A 182 14.69 10.44 -0.61
CA PRO A 182 13.25 10.46 -0.46
C PRO A 182 12.86 10.94 0.94
N GLY A 183 11.82 11.77 1.01
CA GLY A 183 11.18 12.11 2.27
C GLY A 183 10.44 10.91 2.87
N MET A 184 9.80 11.09 4.02
CA MET A 184 8.95 10.09 4.65
C MET A 184 7.67 10.71 5.20
N LEU A 185 6.59 9.93 5.22
CA LEU A 185 5.30 10.38 5.72
C LEU A 185 4.67 9.31 6.60
N ALA A 186 4.26 9.69 7.80
CA ALA A 186 3.44 8.86 8.67
C ALA A 186 2.06 8.67 8.05
N LEU A 187 1.56 7.43 8.03
CA LEU A 187 0.26 7.11 7.46
C LEU A 187 -0.83 7.12 8.55
N PRO A 188 -2.01 7.71 8.29
CA PRO A 188 -3.12 7.77 9.25
C PRO A 188 -3.97 6.48 9.31
N GLY A 189 -3.47 5.37 8.75
CA GLY A 189 -4.21 4.12 8.59
C GLY A 189 -3.87 3.05 9.63
N GLU A 190 -4.72 2.02 9.68
CA GLU A 190 -4.52 0.85 10.54
C GLU A 190 -3.45 -0.07 9.93
N ALA A 191 -2.35 -0.30 10.67
CA ALA A 191 -1.28 -1.23 10.33
C ALA A 191 -1.37 -2.55 11.11
#